data_AF-A0A0X8E4Q1-F1
#
_entry.id   AF-A0A0X8E4Q1-F1
#
_cell.length_a   1.000
_cell.length_b   1.000
_cell.length_c   1.000
_cell.angle_alpha   90.00
_cell.angle_beta   90.00
_cell.angle_gamma   90.00
#
_symmetry.space_group_name_H-M   'P 1'
#
loop_
_entity.id
_entity.type
_entity.pdbx_description
1 polymer ?
#
loop_
_entity_poly.entity_id
_entity_poly.type
_entity_poly.pdbx_seq_one_letter_code
_entity_poly.pdbx_strand_id
1 'polypeptide(L)' 'MSSEEENALSAAEETKRKFREALERKQKAANGGKGESHLDGKGAANRSQGSAAHQREFRRKSG' A
#
# COMPACT_ATOMS: atom_id res chain seq x y z
N MET A 1 -44.02 -9.76 4.23
CA MET A 1 -42.92 -9.18 3.42
C MET A 1 -42.14 -8.09 4.17
N SER A 2 -41.99 -8.16 5.50
CA SER A 2 -41.41 -7.06 6.30
C SER A 2 -39.93 -7.24 6.69
N SER A 3 -39.45 -8.49 6.82
CA SER A 3 -38.06 -8.74 7.24
C SER A 3 -37.02 -8.40 6.19
N GLU A 4 -37.34 -8.53 4.90
CA GLU A 4 -36.40 -8.24 3.82
C GLU A 4 -36.09 -6.74 3.73
N GLU A 5 -37.11 -5.89 3.94
CA GLU A 5 -36.94 -4.44 3.97
C GLU A 5 -36.17 -3.98 5.21
N GLU A 6 -36.43 -4.57 6.38
CA GLU A 6 -35.68 -4.27 7.59
C GLU A 6 -34.19 -4.65 7.46
N ASN A 7 -33.91 -5.80 6.84
CA ASN A 7 -32.54 -6.24 6.58
C ASN A 7 -31.82 -5.33 5.56
N ALA A 8 -32.52 -4.90 4.51
CA ALA A 8 -31.98 -3.96 3.52
C ALA A 8 -31.68 -2.59 4.16
N LEU A 9 -32.53 -2.10 5.07
CA LEU A 9 -32.30 -0.88 5.83
C LEU A 9 -31.10 -1.01 6.76
N SER A 10 -30.96 -2.13 7.46
CA SER A 10 -29.79 -2.42 8.30
C SER A 10 -28.49 -2.42 7.49
N ALA A 11 -28.46 -3.13 6.36
CA ALA A 11 -27.30 -3.15 5.47
C ALA A 11 -26.97 -1.76 4.89
N ALA A 12 -27.98 -0.95 4.57
CA ALA A 12 -27.79 0.43 4.12
C ALA A 12 -27.19 1.32 5.22
N GLU A 13 -27.58 1.14 6.48
CA GLU A 13 -27.00 1.88 7.60
C GLU A 13 -25.55 1.44 7.91
N GLU A 14 -25.26 0.15 7.80
CA GLU A 14 -23.89 -0.37 7.93
C GLU A 14 -22.95 0.19 6.85
N THR A 15 -23.39 0.22 5.59
CA THR A 15 -22.59 0.76 4.49
C THR A 15 -22.32 2.26 4.67
N LYS A 16 -23.32 3.05 5.09
CA LYS A 16 -23.13 4.47 5.43
C LYS A 16 -22.11 4.66 6.56
N ARG A 17 -22.16 3.82 7.61
CA ARG A 17 -21.19 3.87 8.72
C ARG A 17 -19.78 3.59 8.23
N LYS A 18 -19.58 2.50 7.47
CA LYS A 18 -18.28 2.12 6.89
C LYS A 18 -17.73 3.20 5.97
N PHE A 19 -18.59 3.88 5.19
CA PHE A 19 -18.17 4.95 4.30
C PHE A 19 -17.66 6.17 5.04
N ARG A 20 -18.35 6.58 6.12
CA ARG A 20 -17.90 7.68 7.00
C ARG A 20 -16.56 7.34 7.66
N GLU A 21 -16.43 6.15 8.21
CA GLU A 21 -15.19 5.69 8.84
C GLU A 21 -14.02 5.67 7.85
N ALA A 22 -14.22 5.15 6.64
CA ALA A 22 -13.19 5.13 5.60
C ALA A 22 -12.77 6.54 5.18
N LEU A 23 -13.72 7.48 5.11
CA LEU A 23 -13.46 8.87 4.77
C LEU A 23 -12.64 9.57 5.87
N GLU A 24 -13.00 9.36 7.14
CA GLU A 24 -12.21 9.84 8.28
C GLU A 24 -10.82 9.23 8.32
N ARG A 25 -10.68 7.92 8.08
CA ARG A 25 -9.38 7.23 8.03
C ARG A 25 -8.50 7.81 6.93
N LYS A 26 -9.08 8.10 5.76
CA LYS A 26 -8.38 8.74 4.64
C LYS A 26 -7.95 10.17 4.97
N GLN A 27 -8.83 10.97 5.59
CA GLN A 27 -8.51 12.33 6.03
C GLN A 27 -7.41 12.34 7.10
N LYS A 28 -7.51 11.46 8.11
CA LYS A 28 -6.48 11.28 9.14
C LYS A 28 -5.16 10.82 8.54
N ALA A 29 -5.17 9.88 7.60
CA ALA A 29 -3.96 9.45 6.88
C ALA A 29 -3.37 10.55 5.99
N ALA A 30 -4.21 11.41 5.39
CA ALA A 30 -3.75 12.56 4.62
C ALA A 30 -3.12 13.64 5.50
N ASN A 31 -3.70 13.89 6.68
CA ASN A 31 -3.27 14.95 7.60
C ASN A 31 -2.18 14.51 8.58
N GLY A 32 -2.04 13.20 8.82
CA GLY A 32 -1.30 12.65 9.97
C GLY A 32 0.03 11.96 9.67
N GLY A 33 0.51 11.86 8.42
CA GLY A 33 1.83 11.24 8.22
C GLY A 33 2.14 10.65 6.85
N LYS A 34 1.93 11.42 5.77
CA LYS A 34 2.61 11.12 4.51
C LYS A 34 4.14 11.33 4.59
N GLY A 35 4.63 11.93 5.68
CA GLY A 35 6.05 12.17 5.91
C GLY A 35 6.81 10.95 6.40
N GLU A 36 6.25 10.12 7.29
CA GLU A 36 7.10 9.28 8.16
C GLU A 36 7.02 7.77 7.86
N SER A 37 5.90 7.29 7.30
CA SER A 37 5.73 5.85 6.98
C SER A 37 6.69 5.32 5.89
N HIS A 38 7.28 6.21 5.10
CA HIS A 38 8.34 5.87 4.13
C HIS A 38 9.75 6.24 4.62
N LEU A 39 9.89 6.92 5.77
CA LEU A 39 11.17 7.27 6.36
C LEU A 39 11.66 6.19 7.34
N ASP A 40 10.74 5.52 8.05
CA ASP A 40 11.08 4.44 8.99
C ASP A 40 11.41 3.11 8.30
N GLY A 41 11.03 2.98 7.03
CA GLY A 41 11.39 1.87 6.17
C GLY A 41 12.72 2.16 5.48
N LYS A 42 13.84 1.87 6.15
CA LYS A 42 15.20 1.71 5.58
C LYS A 42 15.23 1.93 4.07
N GLY A 43 15.62 3.14 3.64
CA GLY A 43 15.56 3.59 2.24
C GLY A 43 15.82 2.47 1.25
N ALA A 44 14.84 2.22 0.37
CA ALA A 44 14.87 1.19 -0.66
C ALA A 44 15.85 1.53 -1.80
N ALA A 45 17.09 1.87 -1.45
CA ALA A 45 18.23 1.98 -2.34
C ALA A 45 19.41 1.17 -1.79
N ASN A 46 19.17 0.07 -1.07
CA ASN A 46 20.23 -0.75 -0.49
C ASN A 46 20.92 -1.70 -1.50
N ARG A 47 20.73 -1.50 -2.81
CA ARG A 47 21.34 -2.33 -3.86
C ARG A 47 21.72 -1.49 -5.08
N SER A 48 22.71 -0.61 -4.91
CA SER A 48 23.35 0.21 -5.96
C SER A 48 24.21 -0.62 -6.94
N GLN A 49 23.77 -1.81 -7.36
CA GLN A 49 24.59 -2.84 -8.02
C GLN A 49 25.56 -3.51 -7.02
N GLY A 50 25.60 -4.84 -7.01
CA GLY A 50 26.51 -5.61 -6.15
C GLY A 50 27.97 -5.39 -6.53
N SER A 51 28.89 -5.79 -5.65
CA SER A 51 30.35 -5.70 -5.86
C SER A 51 30.74 -6.14 -7.28
N ALA A 52 31.54 -5.30 -7.94
CA ALA A 52 32.07 -5.54 -9.29
C ALA A 52 32.79 -6.89 -9.45
N ALA A 53 33.18 -7.52 -8.34
CA ALA A 53 33.76 -8.87 -8.32
C ALA A 53 32.81 -9.99 -8.83
N HIS A 54 31.50 -9.75 -8.92
CA HIS A 54 30.54 -10.70 -9.49
C HIS A 54 30.27 -10.53 -11.00
N GLN A 55 30.94 -9.58 -11.67
CA GLN A 55 30.78 -9.43 -13.10
C GLN A 55 31.46 -10.61 -13.83
N ARG A 56 30.65 -11.45 -14.48
CA ARG A 56 31.15 -12.55 -15.31
C ARG A 56 31.77 -11.96 -16.57
N GLU A 57 33.07 -12.07 -16.72
CA GLU A 57 33.75 -11.74 -17.97
C GLU A 57 33.46 -12.81 -19.02
N PHE A 58 32.62 -12.47 -19.99
CA PHE A 58 32.43 -13.32 -21.15
C PHE A 58 33.69 -13.25 -22.01
N ARG A 59 34.50 -14.32 -21.98
CA ARG A 59 35.55 -14.52 -22.98
C ARG A 59 34.89 -14.60 -24.36
N ARG A 60 34.92 -13.49 -25.09
CA ARG A 60 34.52 -13.47 -26.50
C ARG A 60 35.50 -14.40 -27.22
N LYS A 61 34.96 -15.36 -27.97
CA LYS A 61 35.74 -16.32 -28.75
C LYS A 61 36.73 -15.51 -29.60
N SER A 62 38.03 -15.66 -29.29
CA SER A 62 39.11 -15.07 -30.07
C SER A 62 39.00 -15.58 -31.51
N GLY A 63 39.46 -14.74 -32.44
CA GLY A 63 39.40 -14.94 -33.90
C GLY A 63 39.72 -16.34 -34.38
#